data_AF-A0A850AAR5-F1
#
_entry.id   AF-A0A850AAR5-F1
#
_cell.length_a   1.000
_cell.length_b   1.000
_cell.length_c   1.000
_cell.angle_alpha   90.00
_cell.angle_beta   90.00
_cell.angle_gamma   90.00
#
_symmetry.space_group_name_H-M   'P 1'
#
loop_
_entity.id
_entity.type
_entity.pdbx_description
1 polymer ?
#
loop_
_entity_poly.entity_id
_entity_poly.type
_entity_poly.pdbx_seq_one_letter_code
_entity_poly.pdbx_strand_id
1 'polypeptide(L)' 'LPLRAGAEGQPRWVHRRQMAGLDLLPDLPRLLALTLDQPDFFYLYKIPTAEGGEEVQVRLTPAAREE' A
#
# COMPACT_ATOMS: atom_id res chain seq x y z
N LEU A 1 -2.06 -17.04 14.82
CA LEU A 1 -1.03 -16.62 15.82
C LEU A 1 -1.59 -15.45 16.62
N PRO A 2 -1.40 -15.40 17.96
CA PRO A 2 -1.81 -14.25 18.75
C PRO A 2 -0.93 -13.03 18.42
N LEU A 3 -1.55 -11.87 18.18
CA LEU A 3 -0.85 -10.62 17.93
C LEU A 3 -0.24 -10.11 19.25
N ARG A 4 1.02 -9.64 19.22
CA ARG A 4 1.72 -9.12 20.41
C ARG A 4 1.64 -7.60 20.47
N ALA A 5 1.30 -7.05 21.63
CA ALA A 5 1.34 -5.61 21.87
C ALA A 5 2.77 -5.05 21.77
N GLY A 6 2.89 -3.83 21.25
CA GLY A 6 4.15 -3.10 21.11
C GLY A 6 4.07 -1.69 21.70
N ALA A 7 5.14 -0.91 21.56
CA ALA A 7 5.19 0.48 21.99
C ALA A 7 4.20 1.37 21.20
N GLU A 8 3.83 0.93 19.99
CA GLU A 8 2.86 1.56 19.09
C GLU A 8 1.40 1.25 19.48
N GLY A 9 1.17 0.36 20.44
CA GLY A 9 -0.16 0.04 20.99
C GLY A 9 -0.60 -1.41 20.80
N GLN A 10 -1.91 -1.63 20.88
CA GLN A 10 -2.53 -2.94 20.83
C GLN A 10 -2.94 -3.31 19.40
N PRO A 11 -2.32 -4.33 18.78
CA PRO A 11 -2.67 -4.76 17.44
C PRO A 11 -4.07 -5.37 17.40
N ARG A 12 -4.79 -5.17 16.29
CA ARG A 12 -6.16 -5.65 16.11
C ARG A 12 -6.31 -6.24 14.71
N TRP A 13 -7.08 -7.32 14.62
CA TRP A 13 -7.57 -7.79 13.33
C TRP A 13 -8.69 -6.86 12.86
N VAL A 14 -8.56 -6.32 11.66
CA VAL A 14 -9.54 -5.40 11.06
C VAL A 14 -9.96 -5.90 9.70
N HIS A 15 -11.21 -5.62 9.31
CA HIS A 15 -11.63 -5.89 7.94
C HIS A 15 -10.96 -4.90 7.00
N ARG A 16 -10.59 -5.39 5.80
CA ARG A 16 -9.94 -4.57 4.77
C ARG A 16 -10.66 -3.25 4.45
N ARG A 17 -12.00 -3.29 4.36
CA ARG A 17 -12.83 -2.08 4.12
C ARG A 17 -12.65 -0.99 5.20
N GLN A 18 -12.27 -1.39 6.41
CA GLN A 18 -12.03 -0.46 7.51
C GLN A 18 -10.65 0.18 7.39
N MET A 19 -9.65 -0.52 6.82
CA MET A 19 -8.31 0.03 6.60
C MET A 19 -8.31 1.14 5.54
N ALA A 20 -9.13 1.01 4.50
CA ALA A 20 -9.27 2.04 3.46
C ALA A 20 -9.87 3.36 3.97
N GLY A 21 -10.53 3.35 5.13
CA GLY A 21 -11.06 4.54 5.79
C GLY A 21 -10.16 5.12 6.88
N LEU A 22 -8.95 4.57 7.07
CA LEU A 22 -7.98 5.13 8.01
C LEU A 22 -7.25 6.29 7.34
N ASP A 23 -7.42 7.49 7.91
CA ASP A 23 -6.70 8.70 7.48
C ASP A 23 -5.26 8.71 8.02
N LEU A 24 -4.48 7.70 7.61
CA LEU A 24 -3.08 7.55 7.99
C LEU A 24 -2.15 8.06 6.90
N LEU A 25 -2.49 7.76 5.64
CA LEU A 25 -1.78 8.21 4.45
C LEU A 25 -2.78 8.40 3.30
N PRO A 26 -2.70 9.49 2.51
CA PRO A 26 -3.58 9.71 1.36
C PRO A 26 -3.58 8.55 0.36
N ASP A 27 -2.42 7.88 0.20
CA ASP A 27 -2.24 6.80 -0.77
C ASP A 27 -2.50 5.39 -0.19
N LEU A 28 -2.92 5.28 1.08
CA LEU A 28 -3.09 3.99 1.76
C LEU A 28 -4.03 3.03 1.01
N PRO A 29 -5.21 3.45 0.48
CA PRO A 29 -6.07 2.54 -0.26
C PRO A 29 -5.39 1.94 -1.49
N ARG A 30 -4.60 2.75 -2.21
CA ARG A 30 -3.84 2.32 -3.41
C ARG A 30 -2.75 1.34 -3.02
N LEU A 31 -1.99 1.62 -1.95
CA LEU A 31 -0.97 0.72 -1.42
C LEU A 31 -1.55 -0.63 -0.98
N LEU A 32 -2.71 -0.63 -0.32
CA LEU A 32 -3.36 -1.88 0.09
C LEU A 32 -3.80 -2.71 -1.12
N ALA A 33 -4.34 -2.09 -2.16
CA ALA A 33 -4.67 -2.80 -3.40
C ALA A 33 -3.41 -3.39 -4.07
N LEU A 34 -2.33 -2.61 -4.14
CA LEU A 34 -1.06 -3.06 -4.73
C LEU A 34 -0.32 -4.11 -3.89
N THR A 35 -0.53 -4.17 -2.58
CA THR A 35 0.15 -5.17 -1.73
C THR A 35 -0.67 -6.45 -1.57
N LEU A 36 -2.00 -6.35 -1.56
CA LEU A 36 -2.87 -7.49 -1.22
C LEU A 36 -3.51 -8.17 -2.43
N ASP A 37 -3.72 -7.46 -3.55
CA ASP A 37 -4.52 -7.99 -4.67
C ASP A 37 -3.75 -8.29 -5.94
N GLN A 38 -2.54 -7.75 -6.09
CA GLN A 38 -1.74 -7.94 -7.30
C GLN A 38 -0.55 -8.87 -7.00
N PRO A 39 -0.26 -9.85 -7.87
CA PRO A 39 0.76 -10.88 -7.62
C PRO A 39 2.18 -10.47 -8.02
N ASP A 40 2.34 -9.34 -8.70
CA ASP A 40 3.60 -8.85 -9.25
C ASP A 40 4.36 -7.97 -8.24
N PHE A 41 5.54 -7.49 -8.59
CA PHE A 41 6.19 -6.41 -7.84
C PHE A 41 5.69 -5.05 -8.36
N PHE A 42 5.63 -4.05 -7.50
CA PHE A 42 5.27 -2.70 -7.92
C PHE A 42 6.28 -1.65 -7.43
N TYR A 43 6.46 -0.61 -8.24
CA TYR A 43 7.23 0.58 -7.90
C TYR A 43 6.34 1.81 -7.99
N LEU A 44 6.38 2.65 -6.96
CA LEU A 44 5.78 3.97 -6.96
C LEU A 44 6.86 4.99 -7.23
N TYR A 45 6.61 5.91 -8.17
CA TYR A 45 7.49 7.04 -8.40
C TYR A 45 6.67 8.30 -8.65
N LYS A 46 7.23 9.41 -8.20
CA LYS A 46 6.61 10.73 -8.31
C LYS A 46 7.14 11.44 -9.54
N ILE A 47 6.24 11.96 -10.36
CA ILE A 47 6.56 12.78 -11.53
C ILE A 47 6.13 14.22 -11.22
N PRO A 48 7.01 15.21 -11.36
CA PRO A 48 6.60 16.60 -11.25
C PRO A 48 5.63 16.97 -12.38
N THR A 49 4.57 17.67 -12.05
CA THR A 49 3.55 18.16 -12.99
C THR A 49 3.89 19.56 -13.48
N ALA A 50 3.32 19.97 -14.62
CA ALA A 50 3.54 21.30 -15.20
C ALA A 50 3.06 22.45 -14.28
N GLU A 51 2.13 22.16 -13.37
CA GLU A 51 1.57 23.09 -12.40
C GLU A 51 2.39 23.15 -11.09
N GLY A 52 3.51 22.40 -11.01
CA GLY A 52 4.38 22.38 -9.84
C GLY A 52 3.98 21.41 -8.73
N GLY A 53 2.94 20.58 -8.94
CA GLY A 53 2.58 19.46 -8.07
C GLY A 53 3.34 18.17 -8.39
N GLU A 54 3.07 17.11 -7.63
CA GLU A 54 3.61 15.76 -7.86
C GLU A 54 2.47 14.80 -8.23
N GLU A 55 2.64 14.01 -9.30
CA GLU A 55 1.76 12.91 -9.66
C GLU A 55 2.42 11.56 -9.31
N VAL A 56 1.69 10.64 -8.67
CA VAL A 56 2.19 9.29 -8.35
C VAL A 56 1.84 8.31 -9.46
N GLN A 57 2.85 7.78 -10.13
CA GLN A 57 2.72 6.71 -11.13
C GLN A 57 3.07 5.35 -10.53
N VAL A 58 2.42 4.30 -11.01
CA VAL A 58 2.67 2.89 -10.63
C VAL A 58 3.24 2.15 -11.81
N ARG A 59 4.37 1.46 -11.60
CA ARG A 59 4.87 0.47 -12.54
C ARG A 59 4.78 -0.92 -11.92
N LEU A 60 4.14 -1.84 -12.63
CA LEU A 60 4.11 -3.26 -12.29
C LEU A 60 5.25 -3.99 -13.01
N THR A 61 5.91 -4.90 -12.30
CA THR A 61 6.97 -5.75 -12.81
C THR A 61 6.64 -7.19 -12.44
N PRO A 62 6.51 -8.11 -13.41
CA PRO A 62 6.11 -9.48 -13.12
C PRO A 62 6.92 -10.10 -12.00
N ALA A 63 6.26 -10.74 -11.03
CA ALA A 63 6.98 -11.58 -10.09
C ALA A 63 7.63 -12.72 -10.89
N ALA A 64 8.91 -13.01 -10.62
CA ALA A 64 9.56 -14.15 -11.23
C ALA A 64 8.72 -15.39 -10.91
N ARG A 65 8.20 -16.06 -11.95
CA ARG A 65 7.56 -17.37 -11.76
C ARG A 65 8.67 -18.33 -11.41
N GLU A 66 8.69 -18.81 -10.17
CA GLU A 66 9.45 -20.02 -9.85
C GLU A 66 8.83 -21.16 -10.67
N GLU A 67 9.58 -21.67 -11.65
CA GLU A 67 9.26 -22.90 -12.38
C GLU A 67 9.56 -24.14 -11.54
#